data_AF-R5DI81-F1
#
_entry.id   AF-R5DI81-F1
#
_cell.length_a   1.000
_cell.length_b   1.000
_cell.length_c   1.000
_cell.angle_alpha   90.00
_cell.angle_beta   90.00
_cell.angle_gamma   90.00
#
_symmetry.space_group_name_H-M   'P 1'
#
loop_
_entity.id
_entity.type
_entity.pdbx_description
1 polymer ?
#
loop_
_entity_poly.entity_id
_entity_poly.type
_entity_poly.pdbx_seq_one_letter_code
_entity_poly.pdbx_strand_id
1 'polypeptide(L)'
;MKIQAIQSNQSFTGTPHFISNNAHKDLATILVNLNRKTVTKFKGDFFYSEIPNTLRMGEKTAFYDKRYYMMPVPSDKQIVGSSELALGKINLLINNRTGEVIKCKKPFLTRWKKVLKKAESALKTFKEELDNSNVVEKQIVKISGMTKDGIKSLEQF
;
A
#
# COMPACT_ATOMS: atom_id res chain seq x y z
N MET A 1 -40.66 -33.65 12.70
CA MET A 1 -39.49 -33.61 11.79
C MET A 1 -38.49 -32.61 12.34
N LYS A 2 -37.33 -33.05 12.86
CA LYS A 2 -36.25 -32.14 13.27
C LYS A 2 -35.31 -31.95 12.09
N ILE A 3 -35.28 -30.75 11.53
CA ILE A 3 -34.30 -30.37 10.50
C ILE A 3 -32.98 -30.15 11.23
N GLN A 4 -32.04 -31.09 11.09
CA GLN A 4 -30.66 -30.85 11.52
C GLN A 4 -30.03 -29.86 10.54
N ALA A 5 -29.62 -28.70 11.05
CA ALA A 5 -28.78 -27.78 10.31
C ALA A 5 -27.45 -28.49 10.02
N ILE A 6 -27.21 -28.82 8.76
CA ILE A 6 -25.89 -29.21 8.29
C ILE A 6 -25.01 -27.96 8.41
N GLN A 7 -24.33 -27.81 9.54
CA GLN A 7 -23.20 -26.90 9.64
C GLN A 7 -22.07 -27.48 8.79
N SER A 8 -22.10 -27.19 7.50
CA SER A 8 -20.91 -27.35 6.66
C SER A 8 -19.88 -26.33 7.14
N ASN A 9 -18.97 -26.75 8.02
CA ASN A 9 -17.72 -26.03 8.33
C ASN A 9 -16.75 -26.05 7.12
N GLN A 10 -17.27 -26.07 5.90
CA GLN A 10 -16.49 -25.75 4.71
C GLN A 10 -16.39 -24.24 4.66
N SER A 11 -15.32 -23.71 5.25
CA SER A 11 -14.89 -22.36 4.92
C SER A 11 -14.80 -22.28 3.40
N PHE A 12 -15.53 -21.35 2.80
CA PHE A 12 -15.47 -21.03 1.38
C PHE A 12 -14.13 -20.31 1.12
N THR A 13 -13.00 -20.98 1.39
CA THR A 13 -11.67 -20.45 1.09
C THR A 13 -11.49 -20.53 -0.42
N GLY A 14 -11.91 -19.46 -1.11
CA GLY A 14 -11.60 -19.29 -2.52
C GLY A 14 -10.11 -19.46 -2.77
N THR A 15 -9.74 -19.98 -3.94
CA THR A 15 -8.33 -20.16 -4.33
C THR A 15 -7.55 -18.87 -4.11
N PRO A 16 -6.40 -18.89 -3.41
CA PRO A 16 -5.60 -17.69 -3.21
C PRO A 16 -5.09 -17.19 -4.56
N HIS A 17 -5.03 -15.87 -4.71
CA HIS A 17 -4.56 -15.21 -5.92
C HIS A 17 -3.34 -14.37 -5.62
N PHE A 18 -2.35 -14.46 -6.50
CA PHE A 18 -1.08 -13.74 -6.39
C PHE A 18 -0.88 -12.87 -7.62
N ILE A 19 -0.21 -11.72 -7.43
CA ILE A 19 0.34 -10.98 -8.57
C ILE A 19 1.50 -11.77 -9.20
N SER A 20 1.86 -11.46 -10.43
CA SER A 20 3.00 -12.12 -11.09
C SER A 20 4.32 -11.80 -10.35
N ASN A 21 5.32 -12.66 -10.51
CA ASN A 21 6.65 -12.42 -9.94
C ASN A 21 7.26 -11.08 -10.42
N ASN A 22 6.97 -10.70 -11.67
CA ASN A 22 7.43 -9.40 -12.20
C ASN A 22 6.69 -8.24 -11.52
N ALA A 23 5.37 -8.33 -11.39
CA ALA A 23 4.58 -7.34 -10.67
C ALA A 23 5.01 -7.23 -9.18
N HIS A 24 5.44 -8.34 -8.56
CA HIS A 24 5.95 -8.32 -7.19
C HIS A 24 7.30 -7.61 -7.08
N LYS A 25 8.21 -7.81 -8.05
CA LYS A 25 9.47 -7.05 -8.14
C LYS A 25 9.22 -5.55 -8.38
N ASP A 26 8.24 -5.22 -9.22
CA ASP A 26 7.84 -3.84 -9.48
C ASP A 26 7.26 -3.20 -8.21
N LEU A 27 6.37 -3.91 -7.50
CA LEU A 27 5.85 -3.49 -6.19
C LEU A 27 6.97 -3.22 -5.19
N ALA A 28 7.92 -4.15 -5.04
CA ALA A 28 9.06 -3.97 -4.14
C ALA A 28 9.86 -2.72 -4.50
N THR A 29 10.12 -2.49 -5.79
CA THR A 29 10.85 -1.32 -6.28
C THR A 29 10.12 -0.01 -5.95
N ILE A 30 8.79 0.03 -6.14
CA ILE A 30 7.97 1.19 -5.77
C ILE A 30 8.10 1.47 -4.27
N LEU A 31 7.90 0.45 -3.44
CA LEU A 31 7.93 0.56 -1.98
C LEU A 31 9.30 1.03 -1.44
N VAL A 32 10.39 0.53 -2.02
CA VAL A 32 11.76 0.95 -1.71
C VAL A 32 11.95 2.43 -2.04
N ASN A 33 11.49 2.88 -3.21
CA ASN A 33 11.66 4.25 -3.65
C ASN A 33 10.81 5.25 -2.84
N LEU A 34 9.57 4.89 -2.50
CA LEU A 34 8.73 5.70 -1.63
C LEU A 34 9.38 5.87 -0.24
N ASN A 35 9.83 4.76 0.36
CA ASN A 35 10.50 4.77 1.67
C ASN A 35 11.76 5.66 1.69
N ARG A 36 12.56 5.66 0.61
CA ARG A 36 13.75 6.53 0.49
C ARG A 36 13.42 8.02 0.43
N LYS A 37 12.20 8.36 0.00
CA LYS A 37 11.73 9.74 -0.16
C LYS A 37 10.99 10.26 1.08
N THR A 38 10.78 9.42 2.09
CA THR A 38 10.28 9.84 3.40
C THR A 38 11.30 10.72 4.10
N VAL A 39 10.85 11.86 4.62
CA VAL A 39 11.70 12.80 5.39
C VAL A 39 11.04 13.10 6.72
N THR A 40 11.80 12.97 7.82
CA THR A 40 11.40 13.50 9.14
C THR A 40 12.45 14.45 9.66
N LYS A 41 12.01 15.60 10.17
CA LYS A 41 12.83 16.64 10.79
C LYS A 41 12.39 16.81 12.24
N PHE A 42 13.36 16.88 13.13
CA PHE A 42 13.16 17.18 14.54
C PHE A 42 13.61 18.63 14.81
N LYS A 43 12.83 19.36 15.60
CA LYS A 43 13.09 20.74 16.02
C LYS A 43 12.76 20.87 17.51
N GLY A 44 13.67 20.36 18.35
CA GLY A 44 13.50 20.34 19.81
C GLY A 44 12.19 19.64 20.21
N ASP A 45 11.25 20.43 20.70
CA ASP A 45 9.96 19.97 21.21
C ASP A 45 9.00 19.41 20.13
N PHE A 46 9.29 19.64 18.84
CA PHE A 46 8.40 19.25 17.74
C PHE A 46 9.10 18.42 16.67
N PHE A 47 8.32 17.62 15.95
CA PHE A 47 8.75 16.96 14.72
C PHE A 47 7.78 17.24 13.57
N TYR A 48 8.29 17.09 12.35
CA TYR A 48 7.52 17.14 11.12
C TYR A 48 8.00 16.05 10.15
N SER A 49 7.06 15.37 9.51
CA SER A 49 7.30 14.25 8.61
C SER A 49 6.52 14.41 7.30
N GLU A 50 7.20 14.13 6.18
CA GLU A 50 6.63 14.03 4.85
C GLU A 50 6.76 12.60 4.35
N ILE A 51 5.62 11.95 4.11
CA ILE A 51 5.54 10.54 3.75
C ILE A 51 4.88 10.43 2.37
N PRO A 52 5.63 10.15 1.31
CA PRO A 52 5.04 9.87 0.00
C PRO A 52 4.37 8.50 0.07
N ASN A 53 3.04 8.50 0.12
CA ASN A 53 2.27 7.28 0.38
C ASN A 53 1.32 6.92 -0.76
N THR A 54 1.07 7.83 -1.70
CA THR A 54 0.09 7.64 -2.77
C THR A 54 0.69 7.99 -4.11
N LEU A 55 0.48 7.11 -5.09
CA LEU A 55 0.76 7.35 -6.49
C LEU A 55 -0.55 7.32 -7.27
N ARG A 56 -0.80 8.27 -8.16
CA ARG A 56 -2.00 8.30 -9.01
C ARG A 56 -1.63 8.41 -10.48
N MET A 57 -2.39 7.71 -11.32
CA MET A 57 -2.34 7.82 -12.78
C MET A 57 -3.74 8.13 -13.29
N GLY A 58 -3.95 9.38 -13.68
CA GLY A 58 -5.28 9.91 -13.97
C GLY A 58 -6.26 9.71 -12.80
N GLU A 59 -7.55 9.70 -13.10
CA GLU A 59 -8.59 9.64 -12.06
C GLU A 59 -8.83 8.25 -11.49
N LYS A 60 -8.49 7.19 -12.24
CA LYS A 60 -8.99 5.83 -11.99
C LYS A 60 -7.98 4.89 -11.36
N THR A 61 -6.69 5.21 -11.44
CA THR A 61 -5.65 4.30 -10.97
C THR A 61 -4.86 4.94 -9.84
N ALA A 62 -4.81 4.27 -8.70
CA ALA A 62 -4.06 4.74 -7.54
C ALA A 62 -3.39 3.57 -6.82
N PHE A 63 -2.17 3.81 -6.34
CA PHE A 63 -1.44 2.93 -5.45
C PHE A 63 -1.27 3.62 -4.11
N TYR A 64 -1.58 2.90 -3.03
CA TYR A 64 -1.45 3.40 -1.66
C TYR A 64 -0.50 2.48 -0.88
N ASP A 65 0.62 3.05 -0.44
CA ASP A 65 1.50 2.46 0.56
C ASP A 65 0.84 2.61 1.94
N LYS A 66 0.46 1.48 2.54
CA LYS A 66 -0.22 1.45 3.85
C LYS A 66 0.74 1.27 5.03
N ARG A 67 2.05 1.38 4.83
CA ARG A 67 3.04 1.18 5.89
C ARG A 67 3.30 2.42 6.73
N TYR A 68 3.07 3.62 6.15
CA TYR A 68 3.22 4.92 6.83
C TYR A 68 4.52 5.08 7.61
N TYR A 69 5.64 4.63 7.03
CA TYR A 69 6.93 4.85 7.67
C TYR A 69 7.26 6.35 7.67
N MET A 70 7.41 6.90 8.88
CA MET A 70 7.83 8.29 9.10
C MET A 70 9.33 8.47 8.86
N MET A 71 10.11 7.39 8.87
CA MET A 71 11.55 7.43 8.57
C MET A 71 11.92 6.27 7.66
N PRO A 72 12.95 6.41 6.80
CA PRO A 72 13.40 5.31 5.95
C PRO A 72 13.75 4.07 6.79
N VAL A 73 13.09 2.94 6.49
CA VAL A 73 13.37 1.67 7.17
C VAL A 73 14.51 0.88 6.50
N PRO A 74 15.24 0.02 7.25
CA PRO A 74 16.24 -0.89 6.70
C PRO A 74 15.67 -1.85 5.65
N SER A 75 16.53 -2.38 4.78
CA SER A 75 16.14 -3.15 3.58
C SER A 75 15.27 -4.37 3.87
N ASP A 76 15.52 -5.09 4.96
CA ASP A 76 14.75 -6.26 5.42
C ASP A 76 13.29 -5.92 5.81
N LYS A 77 13.01 -4.64 6.09
CA LYS A 77 11.68 -4.12 6.45
C LYS A 77 10.98 -3.39 5.31
N GLN A 78 11.61 -3.22 4.14
CA GLN A 78 11.05 -2.44 3.04
C GLN A 78 9.94 -3.13 2.24
N ILE A 79 9.62 -4.39 2.53
CA ILE A 79 8.59 -5.15 1.80
C ILE A 79 7.61 -5.86 2.75
N VAL A 80 7.34 -5.27 3.92
CA VAL A 80 6.37 -5.83 4.89
C VAL A 80 5.02 -5.11 4.82
N GLY A 81 3.97 -5.74 5.32
CA GLY A 81 2.65 -5.13 5.46
C GLY A 81 1.78 -5.11 4.20
N SER A 82 0.83 -4.17 4.22
CA SER A 82 -0.17 -3.80 3.21
C SER A 82 0.28 -2.93 2.06
N SER A 83 -0.15 -3.15 0.81
CA SER A 83 -0.40 -2.05 -0.13
C SER A 83 -1.76 -2.20 -0.80
N GLU A 84 -2.38 -1.08 -1.18
CA GLU A 84 -3.64 -1.09 -1.90
C GLU A 84 -3.46 -0.58 -3.33
N LEU A 85 -4.07 -1.27 -4.29
CA LEU A 85 -4.06 -0.90 -5.69
C LEU A 85 -5.50 -0.75 -6.20
N ALA A 86 -5.90 0.50 -6.44
CA ALA A 86 -7.18 0.86 -7.05
C ALA A 86 -7.02 0.97 -8.57
N LEU A 87 -7.90 0.28 -9.31
CA LEU A 87 -7.89 0.11 -10.77
C LEU A 87 -9.31 0.36 -11.32
N GLY A 88 -9.85 1.55 -11.08
CA GLY A 88 -11.23 1.92 -11.36
C GLY A 88 -12.20 1.25 -10.38
N LYS A 89 -13.07 0.37 -10.88
CA LYS A 89 -14.03 -0.40 -10.05
C LYS A 89 -13.39 -1.60 -9.34
N ILE A 90 -12.08 -1.81 -9.51
CA ILE A 90 -11.33 -2.90 -8.91
C ILE A 90 -10.43 -2.31 -7.82
N ASN A 91 -10.36 -2.96 -6.67
CA ASN A 91 -9.49 -2.58 -5.57
C ASN A 91 -8.86 -3.85 -4.99
N LEU A 92 -7.54 -3.87 -4.90
CA LEU A 92 -6.74 -5.01 -4.42
C LEU A 92 -5.95 -4.60 -3.19
N LEU A 93 -6.06 -5.37 -2.11
CA LEU A 93 -5.13 -5.30 -0.98
C LEU A 93 -4.10 -6.41 -1.15
N ILE A 94 -2.83 -6.03 -1.28
CA ILE A 94 -1.73 -6.94 -1.59
C ILE A 94 -0.82 -7.05 -0.36
N ASN A 95 -0.45 -8.28 -0.01
CA ASN A 95 0.61 -8.56 0.93
C ASN A 95 1.96 -8.21 0.27
N ASN A 96 2.66 -7.21 0.79
CA ASN A 96 3.92 -6.73 0.20
C ASN A 96 5.01 -7.80 0.16
N ARG A 97 4.99 -8.74 1.11
CA ARG A 97 6.01 -9.78 1.23
C ARG A 97 5.78 -10.94 0.28
N THR A 98 4.54 -11.38 0.14
CA THR A 98 4.20 -12.59 -0.63
C THR A 98 3.62 -12.30 -2.01
N GLY A 99 3.15 -11.07 -2.28
CA GLY A 99 2.40 -10.73 -3.49
C GLY A 99 0.96 -11.27 -3.50
N GLU A 100 0.50 -11.85 -2.40
CA GLU A 100 -0.86 -12.37 -2.26
C GLU A 100 -1.90 -11.24 -2.26
N VAL A 101 -3.00 -11.42 -2.97
CA VAL A 101 -4.17 -10.55 -2.92
C VAL A 101 -5.05 -10.96 -1.74
N ILE A 102 -4.82 -10.34 -0.58
CA ILE A 102 -5.51 -10.63 0.69
C ILE A 102 -6.99 -10.21 0.64
N LYS A 103 -7.29 -9.09 -0.03
CA LYS A 103 -8.68 -8.61 -0.22
C LYS A 103 -8.85 -8.09 -1.63
N CYS A 104 -10.04 -8.27 -2.18
CA CYS A 104 -10.39 -7.81 -3.52
C CYS A 104 -11.84 -7.33 -3.56
N LYS A 105 -12.05 -6.13 -4.10
CA LYS A 105 -13.36 -5.65 -4.56
C LYS A 105 -13.28 -5.54 -6.07
N LYS A 106 -14.04 -6.36 -6.80
CA LYS A 106 -14.12 -6.31 -8.27
C LYS A 106 -15.56 -6.53 -8.74
N PRO A 107 -15.95 -6.06 -9.93
CA PRO A 107 -17.25 -6.43 -10.50
C PRO A 107 -17.38 -7.95 -10.66
N PHE A 108 -18.57 -8.49 -10.41
CA PHE A 108 -18.84 -9.93 -10.34
C PHE A 108 -18.28 -10.71 -11.55
N LEU A 109 -18.61 -10.25 -12.77
CA LEU A 109 -18.21 -10.89 -14.04
C LEU A 109 -16.74 -10.66 -14.44
N THR A 110 -15.96 -9.91 -13.65
CA THR A 110 -14.55 -9.65 -13.99
C THR A 110 -13.70 -10.87 -13.66
N ARG A 111 -13.11 -11.49 -14.68
CA ARG A 111 -12.18 -12.63 -14.53
C ARG A 111 -10.87 -12.20 -13.85
N TRP A 112 -10.32 -13.06 -12.99
CA TRP A 112 -9.05 -12.83 -12.31
C TRP A 112 -7.88 -12.55 -13.24
N LYS A 113 -7.76 -13.26 -14.37
CA LYS A 113 -6.73 -12.98 -15.39
C LYS A 113 -6.74 -11.51 -15.86
N LYS A 114 -7.92 -10.91 -16.01
CA LYS A 114 -8.08 -9.50 -16.39
C LYS A 114 -7.70 -8.56 -15.25
N VAL A 115 -8.05 -8.92 -14.01
CA VAL A 115 -7.67 -8.17 -12.80
C VAL A 115 -6.15 -8.13 -12.65
N LEU A 116 -5.50 -9.29 -12.68
CA LEU A 116 -4.05 -9.42 -12.47
C LEU A 116 -3.25 -8.74 -13.58
N LYS A 117 -3.67 -8.87 -14.86
CA LYS A 117 -3.03 -8.15 -15.97
C LYS A 117 -3.12 -6.63 -15.82
N LYS A 118 -4.24 -6.11 -15.32
CA LYS A 118 -4.38 -4.68 -15.02
C LYS A 118 -3.48 -4.24 -13.88
N ALA A 119 -3.39 -5.06 -12.82
CA ALA A 119 -2.52 -4.78 -11.69
C ALA A 119 -1.04 -4.74 -12.11
N GLU A 120 -0.59 -5.74 -12.88
CA GLU A 120 0.76 -5.81 -13.42
C GLU A 120 1.10 -4.61 -14.30
N SER A 121 0.21 -4.24 -15.23
CA SER A 121 0.41 -3.04 -16.06
C SER A 121 0.52 -1.77 -15.23
N ALA A 122 -0.32 -1.61 -14.20
CA ALA A 122 -0.30 -0.41 -13.37
C ALA A 122 0.97 -0.33 -12.51
N LEU A 123 1.38 -1.43 -11.87
CA LEU A 123 2.61 -1.49 -11.08
C LEU A 123 3.84 -1.23 -11.94
N LYS A 124 3.88 -1.78 -13.16
CA LYS A 124 4.95 -1.49 -14.11
C LYS A 124 5.04 0.01 -14.43
N THR A 125 3.92 0.65 -14.78
CA THR A 125 3.91 2.09 -15.08
C THR A 125 4.30 2.92 -13.86
N PHE A 126 3.80 2.61 -12.66
CA PHE A 126 4.22 3.30 -11.44
C PHE A 126 5.72 3.18 -11.17
N LYS A 127 6.32 2.01 -11.45
CA LYS A 127 7.76 1.77 -11.28
C LYS A 127 8.58 2.56 -12.32
N GLU A 128 8.14 2.61 -13.56
CA GLU A 128 8.86 3.24 -14.68
C GLU A 128 8.75 4.77 -14.65
N GLU A 129 7.58 5.28 -14.29
CA GLU A 129 7.23 6.71 -14.37
C GLU A 129 7.15 7.38 -13.00
N LEU A 130 7.71 6.77 -11.95
CA LEU A 130 7.61 7.23 -10.56
C LEU A 130 8.02 8.70 -10.36
N ASP A 131 8.98 9.16 -11.15
CA ASP A 131 9.54 10.53 -11.09
C ASP A 131 9.08 11.43 -12.23
N ASN A 132 8.19 10.94 -13.10
CA ASN A 132 7.54 11.72 -14.14
C ASN A 132 6.17 12.21 -13.67
N SER A 133 6.11 13.44 -13.16
CA SER A 133 4.87 14.05 -12.64
C SER A 133 3.78 14.24 -13.70
N ASN A 134 4.11 14.19 -14.99
CA ASN A 134 3.13 14.28 -16.07
C ASN A 134 2.33 12.97 -16.23
N VAL A 135 2.87 11.86 -15.72
CA VAL A 135 2.24 10.52 -15.80
C VAL A 135 1.80 10.03 -14.43
N VAL A 136 2.65 10.17 -13.41
CA VAL A 136 2.39 9.73 -12.04
C VAL A 136 2.40 10.92 -11.09
N GLU A 137 1.22 11.26 -10.57
CA GLU A 137 1.08 12.21 -9.48
C GLU A 137 1.47 11.53 -8.16
N LYS A 138 2.35 12.17 -7.39
CA LYS A 138 2.79 11.72 -6.07
C LYS A 138 2.10 12.57 -5.00
N GLN A 139 1.40 11.93 -4.07
CA GLN A 139 0.80 12.63 -2.94
C GLN A 139 1.54 12.30 -1.65
N ILE A 140 1.70 13.33 -0.82
CA ILE A 140 2.49 13.30 0.41
C ILE A 140 1.55 13.51 1.60
N VAL A 141 1.61 12.59 2.55
CA VAL A 141 1.01 12.77 3.87
C VAL A 141 1.99 13.53 4.74
N LYS A 142 1.51 14.61 5.35
CA LYS A 142 2.27 15.45 6.28
C LYS A 142 1.81 15.15 7.69
N ILE A 143 2.74 14.77 8.57
CA ILE A 143 2.46 14.47 9.98
C ILE A 143 3.36 15.36 10.84
N SER A 144 2.78 16.04 11.82
CA SER A 144 3.53 16.80 12.82
C SER A 144 3.05 16.45 14.21
N GLY A 145 3.92 16.58 15.19
CA GLY A 145 3.56 16.39 16.58
C GLY A 145 4.68 16.80 17.52
N MET A 146 4.45 16.60 18.82
CA MET A 146 5.44 16.85 19.85
C MET A 146 6.39 15.66 19.99
N THR A 147 7.66 15.97 20.26
CA THR A 147 8.64 14.96 20.65
C THR A 147 8.44 14.59 22.12
N LYS A 148 9.14 13.54 22.57
CA LYS A 148 9.16 13.20 24.01
C LYS A 148 9.70 14.35 24.85
N ASP A 149 10.67 15.11 24.34
CA ASP A 149 11.23 16.25 25.04
C ASP A 149 10.22 17.40 25.10
N GLY A 150 9.47 17.64 24.02
CA GLY A 150 8.38 18.61 24.05
C GLY A 150 7.28 18.28 25.06
N ILE A 151 6.91 16.99 25.18
CA ILE A 151 5.94 16.56 26.20
C ILE A 151 6.47 16.87 27.61
N LYS A 152 7.74 16.57 27.89
CA LYS A 152 8.37 16.89 29.19
C LYS A 152 8.43 18.40 29.45
N SER A 153 8.68 19.20 28.43
CA SER A 153 8.67 20.67 28.54
C SER A 153 7.29 21.19 28.97
N LEU A 154 6.19 20.53 28.55
CA LEU A 154 4.83 20.89 29.00
C LEU A 154 4.54 20.47 30.44
N GLU A 155 5.06 19.33 30.89
CA GLU A 155 4.87 18.83 32.27
C GLU A 155 5.59 19.68 33.34
N GLN A 156 6.45 20.61 32.91
CA GLN A 156 7.18 21.53 33.79
C GLN A 156 6.45 22.88 33.98
N PHE A 157 5.30 23.09 33.33
CA PHE A 157 4.39 24.21 33.55
C PHE A 157 3.19 23.78 34.41
#